data_AF-A0A4P8GD64-F1
#
_entry.id   AF-A0A4P8GD64-F1
#
_cell.length_a   1.000
_cell.length_b   1.000
_cell.length_c   1.000
_cell.angle_alpha   90.00
_cell.angle_beta   90.00
_cell.angle_gamma   90.00
#
_symmetry.space_group_name_H-M   'P 1'
#
loop_
_entity.id
_entity.type
_entity.pdbx_description
1 polymer ?
#
loop_
_entity_poly.entity_id
_entity_poly.type
_entity_poly.pdbx_seq_one_letter_code
_entity_poly.pdbx_strand_id
1 'polypeptide(L)'
;AKGATPKTETYFRVEGGGSGAATSQNRITVNTDGSIKINPGCSGQLCVSVGSADHASYFLTNKRPDGSVVVFEVDAGLHKQIMDSAIPQRPVPGVPRDPSAPKIVDPSQPGVALELPKMWESLLEKHSSNARLYSHDEFLKEFGR
;
A
#
# COMPACT_ATOMS: atom_id res chain seq x y z
N ALA A 1 -15.41 6.36 30.13
CA ALA A 1 -15.65 5.46 28.99
C ALA A 1 -14.33 5.23 28.28
N LYS A 2 -13.84 3.98 28.16
CA LYS A 2 -12.71 3.68 27.26
C LYS A 2 -13.24 3.86 25.84
N GLY A 3 -12.81 4.90 25.14
CA GLY A 3 -13.21 5.14 23.75
C GLY A 3 -12.86 3.92 22.91
N ALA A 4 -13.80 3.46 22.08
CA ALA A 4 -13.53 2.40 21.13
C ALA A 4 -12.38 2.85 20.22
N THR A 5 -11.36 2.00 20.07
CA THR A 5 -10.30 2.24 19.10
C THR A 5 -10.94 2.43 17.72
N PRO A 6 -10.58 3.47 16.95
CA PRO A 6 -11.06 3.62 15.58
C PRO A 6 -10.80 2.33 14.79
N LYS A 7 -11.79 1.86 14.03
CA LYS A 7 -11.59 0.71 13.15
C LYS A 7 -10.69 1.14 11.99
N THR A 8 -9.60 0.41 11.80
CA THR A 8 -8.62 0.64 10.74
C THR A 8 -8.32 -0.65 10.01
N GLU A 9 -7.69 -0.53 8.84
CA GLU A 9 -7.11 -1.63 8.08
C GLU A 9 -5.63 -1.36 7.85
N THR A 10 -4.80 -2.40 7.90
CA THR A 10 -3.34 -2.25 7.74
C THR A 10 -2.96 -2.24 6.27
N TYR A 11 -2.15 -1.27 5.88
CA TYR A 11 -1.60 -1.12 4.54
C TYR A 11 -0.07 -1.23 4.58
N PHE A 12 0.49 -1.80 3.53
CA PHE A 12 1.91 -2.05 3.39
C PHE A 12 2.41 -1.52 2.05
N ARG A 13 3.45 -0.69 2.07
CA ARG A 13 4.12 -0.18 0.86
C ARG A 13 5.58 -0.61 0.87
N VAL A 14 5.93 -1.51 -0.06
CA VAL A 14 7.32 -1.92 -0.28
C VAL A 14 8.05 -0.86 -1.12
N GLU A 15 9.18 -0.36 -0.62
CA GLU A 15 10.00 0.68 -1.25
C GLU A 15 11.46 0.27 -1.38
N GLY A 16 12.17 0.85 -2.34
CA GLY A 16 13.57 0.52 -2.62
C GLY A 16 13.76 -0.92 -3.08
N GLY A 17 14.92 -1.48 -2.69
CA GLY A 17 15.34 -2.85 -2.94
C GLY A 17 15.55 -3.23 -4.41
N GLY A 18 16.16 -4.39 -4.64
CA GLY A 18 16.44 -4.90 -5.99
C GLY A 18 17.42 -4.03 -6.78
N SER A 19 17.48 -4.22 -8.10
CA SER A 19 18.39 -3.49 -8.99
C SER A 19 17.74 -3.08 -10.32
N GLY A 20 18.19 -1.95 -10.88
CA GLY A 20 17.72 -1.44 -12.17
C GLY A 20 16.22 -1.16 -12.17
N ALA A 21 15.51 -1.64 -13.20
CA ALA A 21 14.06 -1.45 -13.34
C ALA A 21 13.23 -2.20 -12.30
N ALA A 22 13.84 -3.08 -11.50
CA ALA A 22 13.17 -3.79 -10.41
C ALA A 22 13.12 -2.95 -9.12
N THR A 23 13.76 -1.79 -9.03
CA THR A 23 13.74 -0.99 -7.80
C THR A 23 12.43 -0.24 -7.63
N SER A 24 11.82 -0.36 -6.44
CA SER A 24 10.60 0.38 -6.10
C SER A 24 10.94 1.81 -5.71
N GLN A 25 10.16 2.78 -6.18
CA GLN A 25 10.34 4.18 -5.80
C GLN A 25 9.98 4.39 -4.32
N ASN A 26 10.80 5.21 -3.63
CA ASN A 26 10.49 5.74 -2.31
C ASN A 26 9.50 6.90 -2.42
N ARG A 27 8.23 6.63 -2.11
CA ARG A 27 7.11 7.56 -2.32
C ARG A 27 6.53 8.08 -1.01
N ILE A 28 6.63 7.32 0.08
CA ILE A 28 5.98 7.67 1.33
C ILE A 28 7.01 8.11 2.38
N THR A 29 6.82 9.29 2.94
CA THR A 29 7.51 9.75 4.15
C THR A 29 6.61 9.49 5.35
N VAL A 30 7.16 8.89 6.39
CA VAL A 30 6.50 8.71 7.69
C VAL A 30 6.82 9.92 8.56
N ASN A 31 5.78 10.63 9.01
CA ASN A 31 5.94 11.78 9.89
C ASN A 31 6.08 11.34 11.36
N THR A 32 6.62 12.22 12.20
CA THR A 32 6.84 11.93 13.63
C THR A 32 5.57 11.68 14.42
N ASP A 33 4.42 12.18 13.94
CA ASP A 33 3.10 11.98 14.53
C ASP A 33 2.41 10.68 14.06
N GLY A 34 3.08 9.89 13.21
CA GLY A 34 2.53 8.66 12.64
C GLY A 34 1.60 8.89 11.45
N SER A 35 1.46 10.11 10.94
CA SER A 35 0.83 10.36 9.64
C SER A 35 1.80 10.06 8.49
N ILE A 36 1.28 10.04 7.26
CA ILE A 36 2.10 9.86 6.05
C ILE A 36 2.06 11.09 5.14
N LYS A 37 3.14 11.29 4.39
CA LYS A 37 3.21 12.21 3.24
C LYS A 37 3.60 11.43 2.00
N ILE A 38 2.84 11.59 0.91
CA ILE A 38 3.12 10.97 -0.38
C ILE A 38 3.79 12.01 -1.29
N ASN A 39 4.95 11.67 -1.83
CA ASN A 39 5.75 12.55 -2.67
C ASN A 39 5.06 12.79 -4.03
N PRO A 40 4.61 14.03 -4.33
CA PRO A 40 3.79 14.30 -5.51
C PRO A 40 4.58 14.25 -6.83
N GLY A 41 5.92 14.25 -6.77
CA GLY A 41 6.82 14.19 -7.92
C GLY A 41 7.02 12.79 -8.50
N CYS A 42 6.51 11.75 -7.85
CA CYS A 42 6.60 10.38 -8.33
C CYS A 42 5.57 10.13 -9.45
N SER A 43 6.00 9.43 -10.50
CA SER A 43 5.13 9.03 -11.61
C SER A 43 4.44 7.70 -11.32
N GLY A 44 3.26 7.50 -11.90
CA GLY A 44 2.50 6.26 -11.79
C GLY A 44 1.65 6.13 -10.52
N GLN A 45 0.96 5.00 -10.42
CA GLN A 45 0.02 4.69 -9.35
C GLN A 45 0.74 4.14 -8.11
N LEU A 46 0.15 4.34 -6.93
CA LEU A 46 0.71 3.86 -5.68
C LEU A 46 0.32 2.39 -5.47
N CYS A 47 1.30 1.48 -5.47
CA CYS A 47 1.06 0.07 -5.20
C CYS A 47 1.14 -0.21 -3.70
N VAL A 48 0.12 -0.84 -3.11
CA VAL A 48 0.06 -1.20 -1.69
C VAL A 48 -0.51 -2.60 -1.51
N SER A 49 -0.07 -3.29 -0.46
CA SER A 49 -0.74 -4.49 0.05
C SER A 49 -1.72 -4.09 1.15
N VAL A 50 -2.83 -4.82 1.29
CA VAL A 50 -3.91 -4.49 2.23
C VAL A 50 -4.29 -5.69 3.08
N GLY A 51 -4.49 -5.46 4.38
CA GLY A 51 -4.95 -6.43 5.37
C GLY A 51 -3.87 -7.40 5.83
N SER A 52 -3.35 -8.21 4.91
CA SER A 52 -2.27 -9.15 5.20
C SER A 52 -0.91 -8.62 4.74
N ALA A 53 0.12 -8.94 5.52
CA ALA A 53 1.51 -8.68 5.16
C ALA A 53 2.03 -9.61 4.06
N ASP A 54 1.34 -10.72 3.75
CA ASP A 54 1.85 -11.78 2.85
C ASP A 54 2.35 -11.26 1.50
N HIS A 55 1.60 -10.34 0.89
CA HIS A 55 1.99 -9.76 -0.40
C HIS A 55 3.26 -8.91 -0.26
N ALA A 56 3.35 -8.11 0.80
CA ALA A 56 4.54 -7.30 1.08
C ALA A 56 5.74 -8.19 1.40
N SER A 57 5.57 -9.21 2.24
CA SER A 57 6.59 -10.22 2.55
C SER A 57 7.08 -10.93 1.28
N TYR A 58 6.17 -11.38 0.42
CA TYR A 58 6.53 -12.02 -0.85
C TYR A 58 7.43 -11.12 -1.71
N PHE A 59 7.04 -9.85 -1.91
CA PHE A 59 7.83 -8.93 -2.74
C PHE A 59 9.15 -8.56 -2.09
N LEU A 60 9.16 -8.30 -0.79
CA LEU A 60 10.37 -7.97 -0.05
C LEU A 60 11.40 -9.11 -0.12
N THR A 61 10.97 -10.36 0.09
CA THR A 61 11.84 -11.54 0.03
C THR A 61 12.28 -11.89 -1.40
N ASN A 62 11.37 -11.87 -2.38
CA ASN A 62 11.63 -12.47 -3.69
C ASN A 62 11.99 -11.46 -4.79
N LYS A 63 11.62 -10.19 -4.63
CA LYS A 63 11.66 -9.20 -5.71
C LYS A 63 12.38 -7.91 -5.32
N ARG A 64 12.47 -7.61 -4.03
CA ARG A 64 13.01 -6.36 -3.47
C ARG A 64 13.97 -6.67 -2.29
N PRO A 65 15.01 -7.49 -2.51
CA PRO A 65 16.03 -7.68 -1.47
C PRO A 65 16.57 -6.31 -1.05
N ASP A 66 16.85 -6.15 0.24
CA ASP A 66 17.28 -4.89 0.87
C ASP A 66 16.29 -3.72 0.76
N GLY A 67 15.04 -3.99 0.35
CA GLY A 67 13.95 -3.04 0.40
C GLY A 67 13.51 -2.71 1.83
N SER A 68 12.64 -1.73 1.95
CA SER A 68 11.96 -1.37 3.20
C SER A 68 10.45 -1.43 3.02
N VAL A 69 9.72 -1.44 4.13
CA VAL A 69 8.26 -1.42 4.10
C VAL A 69 7.74 -0.29 4.98
N VAL A 70 6.96 0.59 4.37
CA VAL A 70 6.14 1.55 5.11
C VAL A 70 4.84 0.84 5.47
N VAL A 71 4.60 0.69 6.77
CA VAL A 71 3.38 0.10 7.34
C VAL A 71 2.57 1.23 7.94
N PHE A 72 1.28 1.31 7.62
CA PHE A 72 0.39 2.34 8.13
C PHE A 72 -1.04 1.82 8.20
N GLU A 73 -1.85 2.45 9.03
CA GLU A 73 -3.26 2.14 9.17
C GLU A 73 -4.10 3.14 8.39
N VAL A 74 -5.11 2.66 7.68
CA VAL A 74 -6.12 3.48 7.00
C VAL A 74 -7.45 3.32 7.71
N ASP A 75 -8.20 4.41 7.94
CA ASP A 75 -9.51 4.29 8.56
C ASP A 75 -10.48 3.42 7.73
N ALA A 76 -11.37 2.71 8.43
CA ALA A 76 -12.28 1.76 7.81
C ALA A 76 -13.24 2.39 6.77
N GLY A 77 -13.55 3.69 6.89
CA GLY A 77 -14.39 4.41 5.94
C GLY A 77 -13.69 4.58 4.59
N LEU A 78 -12.46 5.09 4.61
CA LEU A 78 -11.66 5.21 3.38
C LEU A 78 -11.30 3.84 2.82
N HIS A 79 -10.92 2.87 3.66
CA HIS A 79 -10.65 1.50 3.21
C HIS A 79 -11.85 0.92 2.46
N LYS A 80 -13.06 1.01 3.03
CA LYS A 80 -14.28 0.54 2.37
C LYS A 80 -14.51 1.24 1.03
N GLN A 81 -14.34 2.56 0.98
CA GLN A 81 -14.51 3.32 -0.26
C GLN A 81 -13.54 2.87 -1.35
N ILE A 82 -12.26 2.63 -1.00
CA ILE A 82 -11.25 2.11 -1.93
C ILE A 82 -11.67 0.74 -2.46
N MET A 83 -12.05 -0.19 -1.57
CA MET A 83 -12.39 -1.57 -1.94
C MET A 83 -13.68 -1.65 -2.77
N ASP A 84 -14.71 -0.89 -2.41
CA ASP A 84 -15.97 -0.82 -3.17
C ASP A 84 -15.75 -0.28 -4.60
N SER A 85 -14.75 0.58 -4.79
CA SER A 85 -14.43 1.22 -6.08
C SER A 85 -13.39 0.43 -6.89
N ALA A 86 -12.80 -0.63 -6.34
CA ALA A 86 -11.69 -1.31 -6.96
C ALA A 86 -12.14 -2.19 -8.13
N ILE A 87 -11.40 -2.12 -9.24
CA ILE A 87 -11.68 -2.88 -10.47
C ILE A 87 -10.54 -3.86 -10.80
N PRO A 88 -10.77 -4.90 -11.62
CA PRO A 88 -9.68 -5.78 -12.07
C PRO A 88 -8.60 -5.02 -12.86
N GLN A 89 -7.32 -5.37 -12.69
CA GLN A 89 -6.22 -4.75 -13.45
C GLN A 89 -6.38 -4.94 -14.96
N ARG A 90 -6.83 -6.12 -15.42
CA ARG A 90 -7.05 -6.40 -16.85
C ARG A 90 -8.38 -5.79 -17.32
N PRO A 91 -8.40 -5.05 -18.44
CA PRO A 91 -9.65 -4.55 -19.00
C PRO A 91 -10.63 -5.69 -19.32
N VAL A 92 -11.91 -5.46 -19.09
CA VAL A 92 -12.99 -6.36 -19.53
C VAL A 92 -13.51 -5.86 -20.87
N PRO A 93 -13.55 -6.69 -21.94
CA PRO A 93 -14.06 -6.27 -23.24
C PRO A 93 -15.47 -5.67 -23.14
N GLY A 94 -15.67 -4.50 -23.75
CA GLY A 94 -16.97 -3.80 -23.78
C GLY A 94 -17.33 -3.05 -22.50
N VAL A 95 -16.51 -3.09 -21.44
CA VAL A 95 -16.74 -2.34 -20.20
C VAL A 95 -15.85 -1.09 -20.18
N PRO A 96 -16.43 0.13 -20.18
CA PRO A 96 -15.67 1.36 -20.01
C PRO A 96 -14.88 1.35 -18.71
N ARG A 97 -13.66 1.88 -18.75
CA ARG A 97 -12.75 1.86 -17.60
C ARG A 97 -12.70 3.23 -16.94
N ASP A 98 -13.00 3.27 -15.66
CA ASP A 98 -12.79 4.48 -14.86
C ASP A 98 -11.28 4.65 -14.57
N PRO A 99 -10.62 5.72 -15.06
CA PRO A 99 -9.21 5.99 -14.75
C PRO A 99 -8.96 6.34 -13.27
N SER A 100 -10.03 6.68 -12.55
CA SER A 100 -10.05 7.09 -11.15
C SER A 100 -10.10 5.87 -10.19
N ALA A 101 -10.53 4.71 -10.70
CA ALA A 101 -10.73 3.51 -9.89
C ALA A 101 -9.39 2.87 -9.45
N PRO A 102 -9.26 2.49 -8.15
CA PRO A 102 -8.24 1.55 -7.70
C PRO A 102 -8.28 0.26 -8.53
N LYS A 103 -7.12 -0.38 -8.70
CA LYS A 103 -7.06 -1.69 -9.37
C LYS A 103 -6.59 -2.76 -8.41
N ILE A 104 -7.27 -3.90 -8.40
CA ILE A 104 -6.76 -5.12 -7.75
C ILE A 104 -5.72 -5.73 -8.69
N VAL A 105 -4.51 -5.91 -8.18
CA VAL A 105 -3.34 -6.39 -8.94
C VAL A 105 -2.75 -7.65 -8.33
N ASP A 106 -1.78 -8.24 -9.04
CA ASP A 106 -1.03 -9.42 -8.61
C ASP A 106 -1.91 -10.60 -8.10
N PRO A 107 -3.01 -10.97 -8.79
CA PRO A 107 -3.97 -11.96 -8.29
C PRO A 107 -3.39 -13.39 -8.17
N SER A 108 -2.18 -13.64 -8.68
CA SER A 108 -1.47 -14.91 -8.53
C SER A 108 -0.48 -14.93 -7.37
N GLN A 109 -0.38 -13.83 -6.61
CA GLN A 109 0.49 -13.68 -5.44
C GLN A 109 -0.35 -13.73 -4.16
N PRO A 110 0.22 -14.09 -3.00
CA PRO A 110 -0.54 -14.15 -1.76
C PRO A 110 -0.95 -12.75 -1.29
N GLY A 111 -2.06 -12.65 -0.55
CA GLY A 111 -2.59 -11.40 -0.03
C GLY A 111 -3.38 -10.57 -1.08
N VAL A 112 -3.75 -9.35 -0.69
CA VAL A 112 -4.48 -8.40 -1.55
C VAL A 112 -3.56 -7.24 -1.87
N ALA A 113 -3.42 -6.95 -3.17
CA ALA A 113 -2.62 -5.84 -3.67
C ALA A 113 -3.47 -4.88 -4.50
N LEU A 114 -3.22 -3.58 -4.32
CA LEU A 114 -3.90 -2.51 -5.01
C LEU A 114 -2.91 -1.61 -5.75
N GLU A 115 -3.27 -1.13 -6.93
CA GLU A 115 -2.71 0.06 -7.57
C GLU A 115 -3.69 1.23 -7.43
N LEU A 116 -3.28 2.29 -6.74
CA LEU A 116 -4.11 3.45 -6.43
C LEU A 116 -3.76 4.64 -7.35
N PRO A 117 -4.72 5.16 -8.13
CA PRO A 117 -4.55 6.41 -8.88
C PRO A 117 -4.18 7.60 -8.01
N LYS A 118 -3.49 8.59 -8.60
CA LYS A 118 -2.93 9.76 -7.89
C LYS A 118 -3.96 10.52 -7.04
N MET A 119 -5.22 10.56 -7.43
CA MET A 119 -6.27 11.25 -6.66
C MET A 119 -6.46 10.70 -5.24
N TRP A 120 -6.16 9.41 -5.03
CA TRP A 120 -6.31 8.75 -3.72
C TRP A 120 -5.20 9.14 -2.74
N GLU A 121 -4.07 9.69 -3.22
CA GLU A 121 -2.92 10.03 -2.37
C GLU A 121 -3.32 11.04 -1.29
N SER A 122 -4.05 12.11 -1.64
CA SER A 122 -4.50 13.11 -0.67
C SER A 122 -5.48 12.57 0.37
N LEU A 123 -6.31 11.60 -0.01
CA LEU A 123 -7.20 10.93 0.92
C LEU A 123 -6.39 10.05 1.87
N LEU A 124 -5.45 9.27 1.37
CA LEU A 124 -4.55 8.48 2.22
C LEU A 124 -3.78 9.34 3.22
N GLU A 125 -3.23 10.49 2.80
CA GLU A 125 -2.50 11.38 3.72
C GLU A 125 -3.37 11.86 4.89
N LYS A 126 -4.65 12.13 4.64
CA LYS A 126 -5.60 12.64 5.64
C LYS A 126 -6.17 11.54 6.56
N HIS A 127 -6.25 10.32 6.04
CA HIS A 127 -7.01 9.21 6.63
C HIS A 127 -6.11 8.05 7.09
N SER A 128 -4.79 8.26 7.06
CA SER A 128 -3.81 7.30 7.57
C SER A 128 -3.23 7.72 8.92
N SER A 129 -2.89 6.73 9.73
CA SER A 129 -2.27 6.89 11.04
C SER A 129 -1.32 5.74 11.38
N ASN A 130 -0.65 5.83 12.53
CA ASN A 130 0.23 4.78 13.06
C ASN A 130 1.33 4.32 12.10
N ALA A 131 1.75 5.20 11.19
CA ALA A 131 2.71 4.89 10.17
C ALA A 131 4.11 4.66 10.76
N ARG A 132 4.81 3.66 10.23
CA ARG A 132 6.17 3.26 10.63
C ARG A 132 6.94 2.75 9.41
N LEU A 133 8.24 3.02 9.39
CA LEU A 133 9.15 2.46 8.40
C LEU A 133 9.88 1.27 9.03
N TYR A 134 9.84 0.13 8.38
CA TYR A 134 10.59 -1.07 8.75
C TYR A 134 11.68 -1.32 7.72
N SER A 135 12.91 -1.57 8.19
CA SER A 135 13.93 -2.19 7.34
C SER A 135 13.52 -3.60 6.94
N HIS A 136 14.25 -4.19 5.99
CA HIS A 136 14.01 -5.55 5.51
C HIS A 136 13.88 -6.56 6.67
N ASP A 137 14.89 -6.62 7.53
CA ASP A 137 14.98 -7.62 8.60
C ASP A 137 13.94 -7.36 9.71
N GLU A 138 13.69 -6.10 10.05
CA GLU A 138 12.67 -5.73 11.03
C GLU A 138 11.28 -6.14 10.55
N PHE A 139 10.98 -5.93 9.27
CA PHE A 139 9.69 -6.29 8.70
C PHE A 139 9.48 -7.81 8.72
N LEU A 140 10.45 -8.60 8.23
CA LEU A 140 10.31 -10.06 8.20
C LEU A 140 10.28 -10.67 9.60
N LYS A 141 10.97 -10.07 10.57
CA LYS A 141 10.89 -10.51 11.97
C LYS A 141 9.50 -10.29 12.57
N GLU A 142 8.86 -9.17 12.25
CA GLU A 142 7.56 -8.78 12.79
C GLU A 142 6.40 -9.49 12.05
N PHE A 143 6.48 -9.58 10.71
CA PHE A 143 5.37 -9.96 9.84
C PHE A 143 5.63 -11.20 8.96
N GLY A 144 6.84 -11.75 8.92
CA GLY A 144 7.22 -12.85 8.02
C GLY A 144 6.83 -14.26 8.49
N ARG A 145 5.80 -14.39 9.34
CA ARG A 145 5.35 -15.67 9.91
C ARG A 145 4.15 -16.25 9.18
#